data_AF-A0A8H7Y3Z1-F1
#
_entry.id   AF-A0A8H7Y3Z1-F1
#
_cell.length_a   1.000
_cell.length_b   1.000
_cell.length_c   1.000
_cell.angle_alpha   90.00
_cell.angle_beta   90.00
_cell.angle_gamma   90.00
#
_symmetry.space_group_name_H-M   'P 1'
#
loop_
_entity.id
_entity.type
_entity.pdbx_description
1 polymer ?
#
loop_
_entity_poly.entity_id
_entity_poly.type
_entity_poly.pdbx_seq_one_letter_code
_entity_poly.pdbx_strand_id
1 'polypeptide(L)'
;MTADQTNNGEANLLVGAGGPFTRQQMHADPLYTARKDFSAGVVWKKIRGVDTLVVNNGADGPVDIAHPVLVGRVSDDRPWLEPHGSFNPKYDPEKAIKQAKLAITVVSPIGDPDFEVDFTPSINSLINVQKAIATSNMHQHLLISIGEGTGIRLNFPIWEKKTEQNKDGGAERFTKSYAVNDECEPWFTTMKEKHYIKQFPLYDSKDDLIQDISVLEDKLVGALVEVTFSLKHYYITSKTDKPNDTFTAIIENITILKPPPTVSHGPYRSLLSPKKKPARRIQTPLGISTRGKQINAAKSFIPVPQPIFTPKGTAINPSGSASSTASSSSSHTLDDSQQEGDENDDEGRQQSPKRPRLV
;
A
#
# COMPACT_ATOMS: atom_id res chain seq x y z
N MET A 1 61.53 14.44 -13.27
CA MET A 1 60.28 15.12 -13.67
C MET A 1 59.14 14.19 -13.30
N THR A 2 58.40 14.54 -12.25
CA THR A 2 57.23 13.82 -11.75
C THR A 2 56.07 14.79 -11.79
N ALA A 3 55.00 14.45 -12.51
CA ALA A 3 53.83 15.29 -12.63
C ALA A 3 52.80 14.88 -11.57
N ASP A 4 52.56 15.75 -10.59
CA ASP A 4 51.41 15.60 -9.70
C ASP A 4 50.12 15.78 -10.51
N GLN A 5 49.35 14.70 -10.65
CA GLN A 5 47.95 14.81 -11.05
C GLN A 5 47.13 15.23 -9.84
N THR A 6 46.94 16.55 -9.67
CA THR A 6 45.98 17.10 -8.71
C THR A 6 44.59 16.60 -9.05
N ASN A 7 44.14 15.59 -8.31
CA ASN A 7 42.84 14.97 -8.47
C ASN A 7 41.76 15.94 -7.98
N ASN A 8 41.28 16.81 -8.88
CA ASN A 8 40.20 17.75 -8.61
C ASN A 8 38.92 16.96 -8.35
N GLY A 9 38.66 16.69 -7.08
CA GLY A 9 37.40 16.12 -6.64
C GLY A 9 36.29 17.12 -6.89
N GLU A 10 35.62 17.01 -8.04
CA GLU A 10 34.33 17.64 -8.27
C GLU A 10 33.39 17.15 -7.18
N ALA A 11 33.11 18.03 -6.22
CA ALA A 11 32.07 17.85 -5.23
C ALA A 11 30.73 17.92 -5.96
N ASN A 12 30.38 16.81 -6.60
CA ASN A 12 29.15 16.64 -7.36
C ASN A 12 28.00 16.86 -6.38
N LEU A 13 27.42 18.06 -6.39
CA LEU A 13 26.34 18.42 -5.48
C LEU A 13 25.19 17.47 -5.79
N LEU A 14 24.92 16.55 -4.88
CA LEU A 14 23.70 15.74 -4.87
C LEU A 14 22.52 16.70 -4.65
N VAL A 15 22.05 17.29 -5.75
CA VAL A 15 20.76 17.98 -5.84
C VAL A 15 19.73 16.94 -5.44
N GLY A 16 19.28 17.01 -4.18
CA GLY A 16 18.53 15.93 -3.55
C GLY A 16 17.30 15.57 -4.37
N ALA A 17 17.13 14.28 -4.67
CA ALA A 17 16.14 13.79 -5.62
C ALA A 17 14.70 14.22 -5.31
N GLY A 18 14.35 14.53 -4.06
CA GLY A 18 13.07 15.13 -3.67
C GLY A 18 13.06 16.66 -3.52
N GLY A 19 13.76 17.44 -4.34
CA GLY A 19 13.76 18.91 -4.29
C GLY A 19 12.71 19.60 -5.19
N PRO A 20 12.62 20.94 -5.14
CA PRO A 20 11.65 21.72 -5.93
C PRO A 20 11.83 21.58 -7.45
N PHE A 21 13.06 21.29 -7.92
CA PHE A 21 13.33 20.99 -9.33
C PHE A 21 12.65 19.70 -9.77
N THR A 22 12.77 18.61 -8.99
CA THR A 22 12.06 17.35 -9.26
C THR A 22 10.56 17.55 -9.23
N ARG A 23 10.04 18.34 -8.28
CA ARG A 23 8.62 18.71 -8.28
C ARG A 23 8.21 19.42 -9.57
N GLN A 24 9.00 20.38 -10.05
CA GLN A 24 8.72 21.04 -11.32
C GLN A 24 8.73 20.06 -12.51
N GLN A 25 9.62 19.07 -12.49
CA GLN A 25 9.63 17.97 -13.47
C GLN A 25 8.38 17.08 -13.38
N MET A 26 7.91 16.74 -12.17
CA MET A 26 6.67 15.99 -11.97
C MET A 26 5.45 16.73 -12.53
N HIS A 27 5.35 18.05 -12.34
CA HIS A 27 4.27 18.84 -12.96
C HIS A 27 4.36 18.95 -14.49
N ALA A 28 5.46 18.54 -15.13
CA ALA A 28 5.56 18.43 -16.59
C ALA A 28 4.97 17.11 -17.13
N ASP A 29 4.99 16.02 -16.36
CA ASP A 29 4.40 14.72 -16.72
C ASP A 29 2.86 14.81 -16.72
N PRO A 30 2.14 14.50 -17.82
CA PRO A 30 0.67 14.53 -17.86
C PRO A 30 -0.01 13.51 -16.94
N LEU A 31 0.70 12.46 -16.50
CA LEU A 31 0.20 11.40 -15.61
C LEU A 31 0.49 11.67 -14.13
N TYR A 32 1.13 12.80 -13.77
CA TYR A 32 1.31 13.17 -12.37
C TYR A 32 -0.02 13.54 -11.72
N THR A 33 -0.45 12.74 -10.75
CA THR A 33 -1.79 12.79 -10.14
C THR A 33 -2.19 14.14 -9.53
N ALA A 34 -1.23 14.96 -9.11
CA ALA A 34 -1.49 16.28 -8.51
C ALA A 34 -1.82 17.37 -9.54
N ARG A 35 -1.65 17.10 -10.84
CA ARG A 35 -1.97 18.05 -11.90
C ARG A 35 -3.47 18.29 -12.03
N LYS A 36 -3.83 19.53 -12.36
CA LYS A 36 -5.23 19.99 -12.53
C LYS A 36 -5.93 19.32 -13.72
N ASP A 37 -5.18 18.89 -14.72
CA ASP A 37 -5.64 18.28 -15.97
C ASP A 37 -5.52 16.74 -15.99
N PHE A 38 -4.95 16.12 -14.95
CA PHE A 38 -4.75 14.67 -14.86
C PHE A 38 -6.03 13.86 -15.18
N SER A 39 -7.16 14.19 -14.55
CA SER A 39 -8.43 13.48 -14.77
C SER A 39 -9.03 13.66 -16.18
N ALA A 40 -8.52 14.58 -17.00
CA ALA A 40 -8.88 14.71 -18.42
C ALA A 40 -7.92 13.96 -19.36
N GLY A 41 -6.66 13.75 -18.92
CA GLY A 41 -5.65 12.98 -19.63
C GLY A 41 -5.80 11.45 -19.53
N VAL A 42 -6.76 10.96 -18.74
CA VAL A 42 -7.05 9.52 -18.56
C VAL A 42 -8.52 9.19 -18.79
N VAL A 43 -8.79 7.96 -19.21
CA VAL A 43 -10.15 7.41 -19.39
C VAL A 43 -10.15 5.92 -19.02
N TRP A 44 -11.30 5.34 -18.73
CA TRP A 44 -11.43 3.89 -18.51
C TRP A 44 -11.74 3.18 -19.84
N LYS A 45 -11.02 2.09 -20.14
CA LYS A 45 -11.35 1.16 -21.24
C LYS A 45 -11.27 -0.30 -20.76
N LYS A 46 -12.14 -1.16 -21.28
CA LYS A 46 -12.19 -2.59 -20.94
C LYS A 46 -11.09 -3.36 -21.68
N ILE A 47 -10.05 -3.78 -20.95
CA ILE A 47 -8.92 -4.56 -21.49
C ILE A 47 -9.02 -5.99 -20.98
N ARG A 48 -9.20 -6.95 -21.90
CA ARG A 48 -9.31 -8.40 -21.59
C ARG A 48 -10.35 -8.67 -20.47
N GLY A 49 -11.54 -8.06 -20.60
CA GLY A 49 -12.64 -8.17 -19.64
C GLY A 49 -12.54 -7.27 -18.40
N VAL A 50 -11.37 -6.68 -18.10
CA VAL A 50 -11.14 -5.85 -16.91
C VAL A 50 -11.11 -4.37 -17.26
N ASP A 51 -11.89 -3.57 -16.55
CA ASP A 51 -11.89 -2.12 -16.70
C ASP A 51 -10.57 -1.54 -16.15
N THR A 52 -9.80 -0.92 -17.05
CA THR A 52 -8.41 -0.48 -16.81
C THR A 52 -8.29 1.00 -17.17
N LEU A 53 -7.53 1.75 -16.37
CA LEU A 53 -7.25 3.15 -16.66
C LEU A 53 -6.24 3.24 -17.81
N VAL A 54 -6.56 4.04 -18.83
CA VAL A 54 -5.77 4.22 -20.05
C VAL A 54 -5.57 5.71 -20.34
N VAL A 55 -4.55 6.03 -21.13
CA VAL A 55 -4.29 7.40 -21.59
C VAL A 55 -5.41 7.84 -22.54
N ASN A 56 -5.89 9.08 -22.38
CA ASN A 56 -6.96 9.65 -23.20
C ASN A 56 -6.42 10.14 -24.56
N ASN A 57 -6.03 9.20 -25.42
CA ASN A 57 -5.61 9.47 -26.80
C ASN A 57 -6.79 9.76 -27.76
N GLY A 58 -7.99 10.05 -27.24
CA GLY A 58 -9.22 10.18 -28.02
C GLY A 58 -9.89 8.85 -28.38
N ALA A 59 -10.81 8.90 -29.33
CA ALA A 59 -11.61 7.75 -29.77
C ALA A 59 -10.75 6.72 -30.53
N ASP A 60 -10.12 7.16 -31.63
CA ASP A 60 -9.34 6.32 -32.55
C ASP A 60 -7.86 6.17 -32.14
N GLY A 61 -7.45 6.77 -31.02
CA GLY A 61 -6.08 6.72 -30.52
C GLY A 61 -5.70 5.37 -29.89
N PRO A 62 -4.39 5.07 -29.81
CA PRO A 62 -3.89 3.82 -29.22
C PRO A 62 -4.36 3.64 -27.76
N VAL A 63 -4.52 2.37 -27.36
CA VAL A 63 -4.98 2.01 -26.01
C VAL A 63 -3.77 1.75 -25.11
N ASP A 64 -3.12 2.84 -24.72
CA ASP A 64 -1.97 2.81 -23.83
C ASP A 64 -2.43 2.77 -22.37
N ILE A 65 -1.91 1.83 -21.56
CA ILE A 65 -2.24 1.76 -20.14
C ILE A 65 -1.74 3.04 -19.45
N ALA A 66 -2.60 3.66 -18.64
CA ALA A 66 -2.20 4.81 -17.86
C ALA A 66 -1.30 4.34 -16.72
N HIS A 67 -0.16 5.01 -16.59
CA HIS A 67 0.79 4.83 -15.50
C HIS A 67 0.84 6.07 -14.59
N PRO A 68 -0.25 6.42 -13.85
CA PRO A 68 -0.25 7.51 -12.88
C PRO A 68 0.98 7.55 -11.97
N VAL A 69 1.52 8.75 -11.80
CA VAL A 69 2.63 9.05 -10.89
C VAL A 69 2.08 9.73 -9.63
N LEU A 70 2.52 9.24 -8.48
CA LEU A 70 2.20 9.77 -7.16
C LEU A 70 3.51 10.03 -6.40
N VAL A 71 3.60 11.16 -5.71
CA VAL A 71 4.65 11.38 -4.70
C VAL A 71 3.99 11.48 -3.32
N GLY A 72 4.58 10.82 -2.33
CA GLY A 72 4.11 10.86 -0.95
C GLY A 72 4.97 10.01 -0.02
N ARG A 73 4.52 9.83 1.23
CA ARG A 73 5.27 9.09 2.24
C ARG A 73 4.72 7.68 2.42
N VAL A 74 5.57 6.67 2.53
CA VAL A 74 5.10 5.32 2.91
C VAL A 74 4.72 5.29 4.40
N SER A 75 3.51 4.81 4.70
CA SER A 75 2.97 4.64 6.05
C SER A 75 3.62 3.46 6.79
N ASP A 76 3.69 3.55 8.11
CA ASP A 76 4.01 2.46 9.04
C ASP A 76 2.78 1.61 9.44
N ASP A 77 1.55 2.08 9.18
CA ASP A 77 0.34 1.25 9.38
C ASP A 77 0.24 0.13 8.32
N ARG A 78 0.63 -1.07 8.74
CA ARG A 78 0.45 -2.36 8.04
C ARG A 78 1.04 -2.41 6.63
N PRO A 79 2.33 -2.06 6.42
CA PRO A 79 3.03 -2.49 5.21
C PRO A 79 3.01 -4.03 5.13
N TRP A 80 2.93 -4.56 3.92
CA TRP A 80 3.15 -5.98 3.62
C TRP A 80 4.43 -6.06 2.78
N LEU A 81 5.57 -5.86 3.45
CA LEU A 81 6.90 -5.79 2.82
C LEU A 81 7.81 -6.98 3.18
N GLU A 82 7.39 -7.84 4.12
CA GLU A 82 8.06 -9.13 4.38
C GLU A 82 8.11 -10.00 3.11
N PRO A 83 9.09 -10.92 2.98
CA PRO A 83 9.24 -11.74 1.77
C PRO A 83 8.04 -12.61 1.40
N HIS A 84 7.16 -12.94 2.35
CA HIS A 84 5.92 -13.67 2.09
C HIS A 84 4.72 -12.77 1.76
N GLY A 85 4.85 -11.44 1.90
CA GLY A 85 3.82 -10.43 1.66
C GLY A 85 2.51 -10.73 2.38
N SER A 86 1.41 -10.63 1.66
CA SER A 86 0.07 -10.91 2.18
C SER A 86 -0.27 -12.41 2.35
N PHE A 87 0.69 -13.34 2.19
CA PHE A 87 0.41 -14.77 2.32
C PHE A 87 0.06 -15.12 3.77
N ASN A 88 -0.96 -15.95 3.97
CA ASN A 88 -1.32 -16.44 5.30
C ASN A 88 -1.95 -17.85 5.17
N PRO A 89 -1.26 -18.92 5.65
CA PRO A 89 -1.70 -20.31 5.48
C PRO A 89 -2.91 -20.70 6.35
N LYS A 90 -3.52 -19.76 7.09
CA LYS A 90 -4.78 -19.97 7.83
C LYS A 90 -6.02 -19.84 6.95
N TYR A 91 -5.89 -19.22 5.77
CA TYR A 91 -6.90 -19.25 4.72
C TYR A 91 -6.68 -20.45 3.79
N ASP A 92 -7.52 -20.62 2.78
CA ASP A 92 -7.29 -21.58 1.67
C ASP A 92 -5.87 -21.38 1.08
N PRO A 93 -4.90 -22.27 1.37
CA PRO A 93 -3.48 -21.95 1.13
C PRO A 93 -3.16 -21.86 -0.36
N GLU A 94 -3.85 -22.67 -1.17
CA GLU A 94 -3.71 -22.67 -2.62
C GLU A 94 -4.20 -21.37 -3.27
N LYS A 95 -5.25 -20.75 -2.72
CA LYS A 95 -5.71 -19.43 -3.19
C LYS A 95 -4.84 -18.32 -2.59
N ALA A 96 -4.53 -18.40 -1.30
CA ALA A 96 -3.74 -17.40 -0.59
C ALA A 96 -2.33 -17.25 -1.17
N ILE A 97 -1.66 -18.34 -1.58
CA ILE A 97 -0.33 -18.25 -2.21
C ILE A 97 -0.41 -17.61 -3.61
N LYS A 98 -1.42 -17.97 -4.41
CA LYS A 98 -1.65 -17.40 -5.77
C LYS A 98 -2.01 -15.92 -5.71
N GLN A 99 -2.61 -15.46 -4.61
CA GLN A 99 -3.00 -14.07 -4.36
C GLN A 99 -1.99 -13.29 -3.50
N ALA A 100 -0.84 -13.90 -3.15
CA ALA A 100 0.19 -13.28 -2.33
C ALA A 100 0.78 -12.05 -3.05
N LYS A 101 0.76 -10.92 -2.35
CA LYS A 101 1.21 -9.62 -2.85
C LYS A 101 1.95 -8.84 -1.77
N LEU A 102 2.97 -8.11 -2.17
CA LEU A 102 3.52 -7.04 -1.35
C LEU A 102 2.55 -5.85 -1.40
N ALA A 103 2.52 -5.01 -0.37
CA ALA A 103 1.68 -3.82 -0.35
C ALA A 103 2.28 -2.70 0.50
N ILE A 104 2.05 -1.47 0.05
CA ILE A 104 2.33 -0.25 0.80
C ILE A 104 1.07 0.61 0.86
N THR A 105 1.01 1.53 1.82
CA THR A 105 0.08 2.66 1.73
C THR A 105 0.90 3.95 1.70
N VAL A 106 0.65 4.79 0.70
CA VAL A 106 1.26 6.12 0.60
C VAL A 106 0.30 7.14 1.21
N VAL A 107 0.80 7.95 2.13
CA VAL A 107 0.08 9.01 2.86
C VAL A 107 0.72 10.37 2.61
N SER A 108 0.08 11.45 3.07
CA SER A 108 0.61 12.80 2.91
C SER A 108 2.04 12.92 3.47
N PRO A 109 3.00 13.50 2.74
CA PRO A 109 4.37 13.68 3.21
C PRO A 109 4.47 14.88 4.17
N ILE A 110 3.81 14.79 5.32
CA ILE A 110 3.72 15.87 6.31
C ILE A 110 5.11 16.35 6.73
N GLY A 111 5.35 17.65 6.58
CA GLY A 111 6.63 18.32 6.81
C GLY A 111 7.53 18.43 5.58
N ASP A 112 7.07 17.99 4.39
CA ASP A 112 7.79 18.13 3.13
C ASP A 112 7.21 19.30 2.31
N PRO A 113 7.84 20.50 2.34
CA PRO A 113 7.24 21.72 1.80
C PRO A 113 7.10 21.71 0.27
N ASP A 114 7.82 20.82 -0.43
CA ASP A 114 7.67 20.62 -1.86
C ASP A 114 6.39 19.81 -2.14
N PHE A 115 6.27 18.61 -1.57
CA PHE A 115 5.25 17.64 -2.00
C PHE A 115 3.98 17.56 -1.14
N GLU A 116 3.97 18.11 0.09
CA GLU A 116 2.76 18.08 0.95
C GLU A 116 1.58 18.81 0.32
N VAL A 117 1.84 19.91 -0.40
CA VAL A 117 0.81 20.70 -1.10
C VAL A 117 0.17 19.99 -2.30
N ASP A 118 0.83 18.98 -2.85
CA ASP A 118 0.39 18.24 -4.03
C ASP A 118 -0.45 16.99 -3.67
N PHE A 119 -0.33 16.48 -2.44
CA PHE A 119 -1.01 15.25 -2.03
C PHE A 119 -2.55 15.38 -2.00
N THR A 120 -3.08 16.52 -1.55
CA THR A 120 -4.54 16.77 -1.57
C THR A 120 -5.10 16.86 -3.01
N PRO A 121 -4.46 17.59 -3.95
CA PRO A 121 -4.74 17.44 -5.38
C PRO A 121 -4.73 15.99 -5.88
N SER A 122 -3.70 15.18 -5.59
CA SER A 122 -3.64 13.77 -5.98
C SER A 122 -4.83 12.95 -5.47
N ILE A 123 -5.23 13.12 -4.20
CA ILE A 123 -6.41 12.45 -3.63
C ILE A 123 -7.68 12.85 -4.37
N ASN A 124 -7.89 14.15 -4.64
CA ASN A 124 -9.07 14.63 -5.37
C ASN A 124 -9.12 14.11 -6.81
N SER A 125 -7.98 14.11 -7.51
CA SER A 125 -7.82 13.52 -8.85
C SER A 125 -8.20 12.04 -8.89
N LEU A 126 -7.76 11.25 -7.91
CA LEU A 126 -8.10 9.82 -7.81
C LEU A 126 -9.58 9.61 -7.45
N ILE A 127 -10.16 10.41 -6.54
CA ILE A 127 -11.60 10.38 -6.24
C ILE A 127 -12.43 10.64 -7.51
N ASN A 128 -12.02 11.60 -8.36
CA ASN A 128 -12.71 11.90 -9.61
C ASN A 128 -12.60 10.74 -10.61
N VAL A 129 -11.42 10.12 -10.75
CA VAL A 129 -11.21 8.95 -11.59
C VAL A 129 -12.02 7.73 -11.12
N GLN A 130 -12.14 7.50 -9.81
CA GLN A 130 -13.02 6.45 -9.27
C GLN A 130 -14.50 6.73 -9.58
N LYS A 131 -14.98 7.95 -9.33
CA LYS A 131 -16.36 8.35 -9.61
C LYS A 131 -16.75 8.27 -11.09
N ALA A 132 -15.79 8.35 -12.01
CA ALA A 132 -16.04 8.24 -13.45
C ALA A 132 -16.45 6.83 -13.93
N ILE A 133 -16.28 5.79 -13.10
CA ILE A 133 -16.70 4.41 -13.43
C ILE A 133 -17.50 3.71 -12.31
N ALA A 134 -17.44 4.21 -11.07
CA ALA A 134 -18.08 3.55 -9.94
C ALA A 134 -19.59 3.39 -10.13
N THR A 135 -20.06 2.14 -10.03
CA THR A 135 -21.48 1.76 -10.17
C THR A 135 -22.20 1.74 -8.81
N SER A 136 -21.45 1.78 -7.71
CA SER A 136 -21.91 1.70 -6.33
C SER A 136 -21.40 2.88 -5.49
N ASN A 137 -21.96 3.04 -4.29
CA ASN A 137 -21.49 3.98 -3.27
C ASN A 137 -20.41 3.35 -2.35
N MET A 138 -20.04 2.09 -2.57
CA MET A 138 -19.07 1.35 -1.74
C MET A 138 -17.78 1.11 -2.52
N HIS A 139 -16.92 2.12 -2.55
CA HIS A 139 -15.59 2.06 -3.17
C HIS A 139 -14.59 1.44 -2.20
N GLN A 140 -13.75 0.53 -2.69
CA GLN A 140 -12.87 -0.27 -1.84
C GLN A 140 -11.44 -0.35 -2.38
N HIS A 141 -10.53 -0.69 -1.45
CA HIS A 141 -9.13 -1.09 -1.65
C HIS A 141 -8.12 -0.05 -2.17
N LEU A 142 -8.49 0.98 -2.94
CA LEU A 142 -7.56 2.04 -3.37
C LEU A 142 -7.34 3.10 -2.28
N LEU A 143 -8.37 3.90 -1.99
CA LEU A 143 -8.31 4.92 -0.95
C LEU A 143 -8.79 4.31 0.38
N ILE A 144 -8.00 4.46 1.43
CA ILE A 144 -8.29 3.94 2.77
C ILE A 144 -8.05 5.01 3.84
N SER A 145 -8.86 5.00 4.90
CA SER A 145 -8.65 5.88 6.06
C SER A 145 -7.48 5.37 6.91
N ILE A 146 -6.52 6.25 7.22
CA ILE A 146 -5.42 6.00 8.17
C ILE A 146 -5.42 7.14 9.18
N GLY A 147 -5.81 6.82 10.43
CA GLY A 147 -6.07 7.82 11.45
C GLY A 147 -7.16 8.81 11.01
N GLU A 148 -6.82 10.09 10.98
CA GLU A 148 -7.68 11.18 10.50
C GLU A 148 -7.52 11.48 8.99
N GLY A 149 -6.55 10.85 8.32
CA GLY A 149 -6.20 11.09 6.92
C GLY A 149 -6.63 9.99 5.94
N THR A 150 -6.37 10.22 4.66
CA THR A 150 -6.53 9.23 3.58
C THR A 150 -5.18 8.77 3.07
N GLY A 151 -4.97 7.46 3.00
CA GLY A 151 -3.86 6.82 2.32
C GLY A 151 -4.28 6.17 1.00
N ILE A 152 -3.34 6.12 0.05
CA ILE A 152 -3.46 5.46 -1.25
C ILE A 152 -2.75 4.12 -1.14
N ARG A 153 -3.50 3.02 -1.20
CA ARG A 153 -2.98 1.66 -1.04
C ARG A 153 -2.56 1.07 -2.39
N LEU A 154 -1.30 0.67 -2.46
CA LEU A 154 -0.64 0.16 -3.65
C LEU A 154 -0.19 -1.29 -3.42
N ASN A 155 -0.24 -2.10 -4.47
CA ASN A 155 -0.05 -3.56 -4.38
C ASN A 155 0.96 -4.02 -5.43
N PHE A 156 1.78 -5.03 -5.12
CA PHE A 156 2.65 -5.67 -6.09
C PHE A 156 2.46 -7.20 -6.04
N PRO A 157 2.00 -7.85 -7.12
CA PRO A 157 1.83 -9.31 -7.13
C PRO A 157 3.20 -9.99 -7.07
N ILE A 158 3.38 -10.91 -6.11
CA ILE A 158 4.65 -11.63 -5.93
C ILE A 158 4.90 -12.60 -7.10
N TRP A 159 3.85 -13.12 -7.71
CA TRP A 159 3.94 -14.20 -8.69
C TRP A 159 3.61 -13.77 -10.12
N GLU A 160 4.37 -14.32 -11.07
CA GLU A 160 4.08 -14.27 -12.50
C GLU A 160 4.07 -15.68 -13.09
N LYS A 161 3.08 -16.02 -13.92
CA LYS A 161 2.97 -17.36 -14.52
C LYS A 161 4.13 -17.60 -15.47
N LYS A 162 4.77 -18.77 -15.40
CA LYS A 162 5.82 -19.14 -16.37
C LYS A 162 5.21 -19.27 -17.76
N THR A 163 5.88 -18.64 -18.73
CA THR A 163 5.60 -18.70 -20.16
C THR A 163 6.94 -18.87 -20.90
N GLU A 164 6.91 -19.16 -22.20
CA GLU A 164 8.14 -19.13 -23.01
C GLU A 164 8.64 -17.70 -23.28
N GLN A 165 7.83 -16.66 -23.00
CA GLN A 165 8.21 -15.25 -23.20
C GLN A 165 9.02 -14.67 -22.02
N ASN A 166 8.66 -15.02 -20.79
CA ASN A 166 9.37 -14.59 -19.56
C ASN A 166 10.40 -15.63 -19.06
N LYS A 167 10.86 -16.52 -19.95
CA LYS A 167 11.82 -17.60 -19.67
C LYS A 167 13.27 -17.13 -19.71
N ASP A 168 13.54 -15.94 -19.18
CA ASP A 168 14.89 -15.41 -19.07
C ASP A 168 15.65 -16.04 -17.86
N GLY A 169 16.98 -15.99 -17.94
CA GLY A 169 17.85 -16.53 -16.89
C GLY A 169 17.96 -15.67 -15.62
N GLY A 170 17.37 -14.47 -15.60
CA GLY A 170 17.33 -13.57 -14.46
C GLY A 170 16.16 -13.89 -13.53
N ALA A 171 14.94 -13.96 -14.06
CA ALA A 171 13.73 -14.33 -13.32
C ALA A 171 13.89 -15.70 -12.63
N GLU A 172 14.48 -16.69 -13.31
CA GLU A 172 14.73 -18.01 -12.71
C GLU A 172 15.77 -17.96 -11.59
N ARG A 173 16.84 -17.15 -11.73
CA ARG A 173 17.87 -16.95 -10.69
C ARG A 173 17.28 -16.26 -9.46
N PHE A 174 16.56 -15.15 -9.66
CA PHE A 174 15.92 -14.40 -8.58
C PHE A 174 14.93 -15.28 -7.82
N THR A 175 14.08 -16.03 -8.55
CA THR A 175 13.12 -16.99 -7.97
C THR A 175 13.79 -18.08 -7.13
N LYS A 176 15.02 -18.50 -7.47
CA LYS A 176 15.82 -19.48 -6.71
C LYS A 176 16.50 -18.88 -5.49
N SER A 177 16.96 -17.62 -5.55
CA SER A 177 17.57 -16.93 -4.40
C SER A 177 16.56 -16.34 -3.41
N TYR A 178 15.29 -16.20 -3.81
CA TYR A 178 14.22 -15.64 -2.98
C TYR A 178 13.86 -16.57 -1.81
N ALA A 179 14.34 -16.23 -0.62
CA ALA A 179 14.04 -16.90 0.63
C ALA A 179 12.77 -16.34 1.28
N VAL A 180 12.00 -17.21 1.93
CA VAL A 180 10.91 -16.83 2.85
C VAL A 180 11.11 -17.53 4.20
N ASN A 181 10.32 -17.15 5.20
CA ASN A 181 10.32 -17.80 6.51
C ASN A 181 10.00 -19.30 6.37
N ASP A 182 10.65 -20.17 7.15
CA ASP A 182 10.56 -21.64 7.05
C ASP A 182 9.12 -22.19 6.98
N GLU A 183 8.19 -21.58 7.73
CA GLU A 183 6.76 -21.95 7.74
C GLU A 183 6.05 -21.75 6.37
N CYS A 184 6.60 -20.90 5.51
CA CYS A 184 6.07 -20.56 4.20
C CYS A 184 6.76 -21.29 3.03
N GLU A 185 8.01 -21.73 3.20
CA GLU A 185 8.81 -22.27 2.09
C GLU A 185 8.18 -23.50 1.38
N PRO A 186 7.45 -24.44 2.03
CA PRO A 186 6.77 -25.52 1.30
C PRO A 186 5.74 -25.03 0.27
N TRP A 187 5.02 -23.94 0.59
CA TRP A 187 4.05 -23.31 -0.30
C TRP A 187 4.75 -22.54 -1.42
N PHE A 188 5.81 -21.80 -1.07
CA PHE A 188 6.63 -21.07 -2.05
C PHE A 188 7.35 -22.02 -3.01
N THR A 189 7.99 -23.09 -2.53
CA THR A 189 8.61 -24.14 -3.37
C THR A 189 7.60 -24.74 -4.37
N THR A 190 6.40 -25.11 -3.92
CA THR A 190 5.34 -25.64 -4.80
C THR A 190 4.89 -24.62 -5.86
N MET A 191 4.89 -23.33 -5.52
CA MET A 191 4.48 -22.26 -6.43
C MET A 191 5.61 -21.87 -7.42
N LYS A 192 6.87 -21.87 -6.96
CA LYS A 192 8.12 -21.68 -7.73
C LYS A 192 8.28 -22.71 -8.87
N GLU A 193 7.56 -23.84 -8.85
CA GLU A 193 7.47 -24.77 -9.99
C GLU A 193 6.83 -24.11 -11.22
N LYS A 194 5.69 -23.43 -11.03
CA LYS A 194 4.74 -23.00 -12.07
C LYS A 194 4.76 -21.49 -12.34
N HIS A 195 5.36 -20.73 -11.42
CA HIS A 195 5.46 -19.28 -11.46
C HIS A 195 6.91 -18.84 -11.21
N TYR A 196 7.30 -17.70 -11.77
CA TYR A 196 8.44 -16.94 -11.29
C TYR A 196 7.99 -15.99 -10.19
N ILE A 197 8.92 -15.59 -9.34
CA ILE A 197 8.72 -14.49 -8.40
C ILE A 197 9.13 -13.21 -9.10
N LYS A 198 8.23 -12.22 -9.13
CA LYS A 198 8.52 -10.90 -9.68
C LYS A 198 9.48 -10.15 -8.76
N GLN A 199 10.52 -9.54 -9.34
CA GLN A 199 11.38 -8.63 -8.60
C GLN A 199 10.63 -7.34 -8.30
N PHE A 200 10.63 -6.92 -7.03
CA PHE A 200 9.98 -5.69 -6.60
C PHE A 200 10.73 -4.46 -7.15
N PRO A 201 10.07 -3.56 -7.91
CA PRO A 201 10.74 -2.47 -8.61
C PRO A 201 10.96 -1.29 -7.67
N LEU A 202 11.99 -1.40 -6.82
CA LEU A 202 12.40 -0.35 -5.89
C LEU A 202 13.80 0.15 -6.21
N TYR A 203 13.91 1.42 -6.57
CA TYR A 203 15.15 2.10 -6.90
C TYR A 203 15.52 3.11 -5.80
N ASP A 204 16.81 3.20 -5.47
CA ASP A 204 17.30 4.21 -4.53
C ASP A 204 17.46 5.59 -5.20
N SER A 205 17.93 6.59 -4.43
CA SER A 205 18.11 7.97 -4.91
C SER A 205 19.15 8.17 -6.04
N LYS A 206 19.75 7.09 -6.57
CA LYS A 206 20.69 7.07 -7.70
C LYS A 206 20.19 6.28 -8.91
N ASP A 207 18.96 5.75 -8.86
CA ASP A 207 18.43 4.77 -9.80
C ASP A 207 19.08 3.35 -9.66
N ASP A 208 19.72 3.06 -8.52
CA ASP A 208 20.23 1.72 -8.19
C ASP A 208 19.09 0.80 -7.68
N LEU A 209 18.81 -0.31 -8.38
CA LEU A 209 17.76 -1.29 -8.05
C LEU A 209 18.07 -2.09 -6.78
N ILE A 210 17.22 -1.94 -5.75
CA ILE A 210 17.32 -2.66 -4.46
C ILE A 210 16.84 -4.11 -4.63
N GLN A 211 17.77 -5.03 -4.81
CA GLN A 211 17.48 -6.45 -5.08
C GLN A 211 17.14 -7.28 -3.82
N ASP A 212 17.61 -6.86 -2.64
CA ASP A 212 17.40 -7.57 -1.39
C ASP A 212 16.03 -7.23 -0.80
N ILE A 213 15.16 -8.24 -0.74
CA ILE A 213 13.80 -8.08 -0.20
C ILE A 213 13.79 -7.91 1.34
N SER A 214 14.81 -8.42 2.05
CA SER A 214 14.85 -8.35 3.51
C SER A 214 15.00 -6.92 4.07
N VAL A 215 15.41 -5.96 3.23
CA VAL A 215 15.55 -4.54 3.59
C VAL A 215 14.41 -3.65 3.09
N LEU A 216 13.36 -4.18 2.45
CA LEU A 216 12.28 -3.33 1.91
C LEU A 216 11.59 -2.48 2.98
N GLU A 217 11.31 -3.05 4.15
CA GLU A 217 10.63 -2.33 5.23
C GLU A 217 11.51 -1.19 5.79
N ASP A 218 12.77 -1.50 6.13
CA ASP A 218 13.79 -0.54 6.57
C ASP A 218 14.08 0.57 5.55
N LYS A 219 13.86 0.31 4.25
CA LYS A 219 14.10 1.25 3.15
C LYS A 219 12.89 2.11 2.82
N LEU A 220 11.68 1.59 2.98
CA LEU A 220 10.45 2.25 2.56
C LEU A 220 9.73 2.97 3.71
N VAL A 221 9.58 2.35 4.88
CA VAL A 221 8.66 2.83 5.92
C VAL A 221 9.07 4.22 6.43
N GLY A 222 8.22 5.23 6.18
CA GLY A 222 8.48 6.63 6.50
C GLY A 222 9.28 7.42 5.46
N ALA A 223 9.74 6.79 4.38
CA ALA A 223 10.46 7.43 3.27
C ALA A 223 9.53 8.28 2.38
N LEU A 224 10.09 9.30 1.71
CA LEU A 224 9.42 9.98 0.59
C LEU A 224 9.71 9.19 -0.69
N VAL A 225 8.65 8.73 -1.35
CA VAL A 225 8.73 7.94 -2.57
C VAL A 225 7.95 8.59 -3.70
N GLU A 226 8.49 8.44 -4.91
CA GLU A 226 7.73 8.48 -6.15
C GLU A 226 7.23 7.07 -6.44
N VAL A 227 5.98 6.93 -6.86
CA VAL A 227 5.37 5.63 -7.21
C VAL A 227 4.62 5.76 -8.53
N THR A 228 5.03 4.94 -9.50
CA THR A 228 4.31 4.73 -10.76
C THR A 228 3.46 3.49 -10.65
N PHE A 229 2.17 3.57 -10.98
CA PHE A 229 1.25 2.44 -10.87
C PHE A 229 0.25 2.35 -12.02
N SER A 230 -0.21 1.15 -12.37
CA SER A 230 -1.40 0.96 -13.21
C SER A 230 -2.65 0.79 -12.34
N LEU A 231 -3.81 1.23 -12.81
CA LEU A 231 -5.07 1.20 -12.06
C LEU A 231 -6.15 0.36 -12.75
N LYS A 232 -6.78 -0.55 -11.99
CA LYS A 232 -7.88 -1.41 -12.44
C LYS A 232 -9.09 -1.30 -11.54
N HIS A 233 -10.27 -1.46 -12.13
CA HIS A 233 -11.58 -1.46 -11.48
C HIS A 233 -12.28 -2.82 -11.70
N TYR A 234 -12.99 -3.26 -10.68
CA TYR A 234 -13.84 -4.44 -10.70
C TYR A 234 -15.15 -4.09 -9.98
N TYR A 235 -16.26 -4.05 -10.70
CA TYR A 235 -17.59 -4.05 -10.10
C TYR A 235 -17.94 -5.48 -9.66
N ILE A 236 -18.07 -5.70 -8.36
CA ILE A 236 -18.36 -7.01 -7.79
C ILE A 236 -19.81 -7.04 -7.33
N THR A 237 -20.55 -8.05 -7.81
CA THR A 237 -21.91 -8.36 -7.36
C THR A 237 -21.90 -9.68 -6.60
N SER A 238 -22.64 -9.73 -5.49
CA SER A 238 -22.83 -10.93 -4.67
C SER A 238 -24.32 -11.17 -4.45
N LYS A 239 -24.70 -12.42 -4.18
CA LYS A 239 -26.07 -12.78 -3.76
C LYS A 239 -26.32 -12.51 -2.28
N THR A 240 -25.26 -12.34 -1.49
CA THR A 240 -25.30 -12.12 -0.03
C THR A 240 -24.85 -10.73 0.40
N ASP A 241 -24.03 -10.07 -0.41
CA ASP A 241 -23.31 -8.85 -0.04
C ASP A 241 -23.72 -7.68 -0.95
N LYS A 242 -23.64 -6.45 -0.42
CA LYS A 242 -23.95 -5.25 -1.20
C LYS A 242 -22.91 -5.06 -2.31
N PRO A 243 -23.32 -4.77 -3.57
CA PRO A 243 -22.38 -4.53 -4.66
C PRO A 243 -21.35 -3.43 -4.37
N ASN A 244 -20.12 -3.66 -4.80
CA ASN A 244 -18.96 -2.83 -4.46
C ASN A 244 -18.03 -2.61 -5.66
N ASP A 245 -17.44 -1.41 -5.73
CA ASP A 245 -16.41 -1.07 -6.69
C ASP A 245 -15.04 -1.31 -6.05
N THR A 246 -14.37 -2.38 -6.48
CA THR A 246 -13.01 -2.68 -6.04
C THR A 246 -12.01 -2.03 -6.97
N PHE A 247 -11.20 -1.11 -6.44
CA PHE A 247 -10.12 -0.46 -7.17
C PHE A 247 -8.77 -1.01 -6.72
N THR A 248 -7.97 -1.47 -7.68
CA THR A 248 -6.65 -2.05 -7.43
C THR A 248 -5.58 -1.25 -8.18
N ALA A 249 -4.76 -0.51 -7.43
CA ALA A 249 -3.51 0.04 -7.93
C ALA A 249 -2.40 -1.03 -7.85
N ILE A 250 -1.73 -1.27 -8.97
CA ILE A 250 -0.63 -2.21 -9.14
C ILE A 250 0.66 -1.39 -9.34
N ILE A 251 1.64 -1.60 -8.46
CA ILE A 251 2.96 -0.95 -8.53
C ILE A 251 3.69 -1.41 -9.79
N GLU A 252 4.15 -0.46 -10.59
CA GLU A 252 5.00 -0.70 -11.75
C GLU A 252 6.43 -0.17 -11.48
N ASN A 253 6.58 0.93 -10.72
CA ASN A 253 7.86 1.46 -10.26
C ASN A 253 7.76 2.19 -8.90
N ILE A 254 8.85 2.21 -8.13
CA ILE A 254 9.04 3.04 -6.92
C ILE A 254 10.47 3.59 -6.89
N THR A 255 10.61 4.90 -6.70
CA THR A 255 11.91 5.58 -6.52
C THR A 255 11.97 6.31 -5.18
N ILE A 256 13.04 6.10 -4.40
CA ILE A 256 13.23 6.77 -3.10
C ILE A 256 13.77 8.19 -3.30
N LEU A 257 12.89 9.20 -3.22
CA LEU A 257 13.24 10.61 -3.34
C LEU A 257 13.95 11.17 -2.10
N LYS A 258 13.52 10.73 -0.90
CA LYS A 258 14.20 11.00 0.39
C LYS A 258 14.13 9.72 1.24
N PRO A 259 15.24 9.23 1.81
CA PRO A 259 15.24 8.04 2.67
C PRO A 259 14.38 8.26 3.91
N PRO A 260 13.95 7.17 4.59
CA PRO A 260 13.16 7.30 5.80
C PRO A 260 13.96 8.04 6.90
N PRO A 261 13.31 8.85 7.75
CA PRO A 261 14.00 9.57 8.81
C PRO A 261 14.77 8.60 9.70
N THR A 262 16.08 8.80 9.84
CA THR A 262 16.91 7.97 10.72
C THR A 262 16.37 8.08 12.15
N VAL A 263 15.71 7.03 12.64
CA VAL A 263 15.13 6.99 13.99
C VAL A 263 16.25 7.08 15.00
N SER A 264 16.56 8.30 15.45
CA SER A 264 17.69 8.57 16.34
C SER A 264 17.53 7.79 17.63
N HIS A 265 18.26 6.68 17.73
CA HIS A 265 18.30 5.84 18.91
C HIS A 265 19.03 6.60 20.02
N GLY A 266 18.27 7.40 20.78
CA GLY A 266 18.81 8.26 21.84
C GLY A 266 19.78 7.51 22.75
N PRO A 267 20.85 8.16 23.23
CA PRO A 267 22.10 7.51 23.64
C PRO A 267 21.93 6.37 24.67
N TYR A 268 20.90 6.45 25.53
CA TYR A 268 20.53 5.42 26.49
C TYR A 268 20.20 4.04 25.87
N ARG A 269 19.66 3.94 24.64
CA ARG A 269 19.44 2.63 24.00
C ARG A 269 20.76 1.92 23.66
N SER A 270 21.79 2.65 23.26
CA SER A 270 23.11 2.07 22.94
C SER A 270 23.81 1.38 24.13
N LEU A 271 23.44 1.77 25.35
CA LEU A 271 23.94 1.18 26.60
C LEU A 271 23.17 -0.09 27.02
N LEU A 272 21.98 -0.32 26.45
CA LEU A 272 21.12 -1.47 26.75
C LEU A 272 21.13 -2.53 25.63
N SER A 273 21.51 -2.16 24.41
CA SER A 273 21.94 -3.11 23.37
C SER A 273 22.98 -4.08 23.97
N PRO A 274 22.75 -5.41 23.96
CA PRO A 274 23.64 -6.34 24.64
C PRO A 274 24.96 -6.48 23.87
N LYS A 275 25.93 -5.62 24.18
CA LYS A 275 27.36 -5.90 23.97
C LYS A 275 27.61 -7.35 24.39
N LYS A 276 28.10 -8.20 23.49
CA LYS A 276 28.36 -9.63 23.71
C LYS A 276 29.08 -9.78 25.06
N LYS A 277 28.34 -10.19 26.10
CA LYS A 277 28.91 -10.31 27.45
C LYS A 277 29.96 -11.43 27.37
N PRO A 278 31.23 -11.19 27.73
CA PRO A 278 32.21 -12.27 27.81
C PRO A 278 31.62 -13.34 28.73
N ALA A 279 31.65 -14.60 28.27
CA ALA A 279 30.75 -15.66 28.70
C ALA A 279 30.58 -15.67 30.23
N ARG A 280 29.43 -15.21 30.72
CA ARG A 280 29.22 -14.98 32.14
C ARG A 280 29.08 -16.32 32.84
N ARG A 281 30.22 -16.83 33.34
CA ARG A 281 30.36 -18.13 34.01
C ARG A 281 29.19 -18.34 34.97
N ILE A 282 28.45 -19.43 34.76
CA ILE A 282 27.23 -19.71 35.52
C ILE A 282 27.60 -19.86 37.00
N GLN A 283 27.16 -18.90 37.81
CA GLN A 283 27.09 -19.05 39.26
C GLN A 283 25.61 -19.22 39.64
N THR A 284 25.35 -20.29 40.37
CA THR A 284 24.01 -20.70 40.83
C THR A 284 23.45 -19.76 41.91
N PRO A 285 22.13 -19.75 42.12
CA PRO A 285 21.46 -18.58 42.69
C PRO A 285 21.35 -18.58 44.23
N LEU A 286 21.69 -17.45 44.85
CA LEU A 286 21.11 -17.01 46.12
C LEU A 286 20.54 -15.59 45.93
N GLY A 287 19.23 -15.42 46.13
CA GLY A 287 18.59 -14.11 45.97
C GLY A 287 17.16 -14.14 45.41
N ILE A 288 16.29 -15.05 45.90
CA ILE A 288 14.87 -15.02 45.54
C ILE A 288 14.26 -13.70 46.01
N SER A 289 13.83 -12.85 45.06
CA SER A 289 13.10 -11.63 45.36
C SER A 289 11.71 -11.97 45.90
N THR A 290 11.57 -12.03 47.23
CA THR A 290 10.32 -12.42 47.88
C THR A 290 9.18 -11.45 47.59
N ARG A 291 7.98 -12.00 47.37
CA ARG A 291 6.71 -11.32 47.01
C ARG A 291 6.41 -10.08 47.86
N GLY A 292 6.83 -10.05 49.13
CA GLY A 292 6.67 -8.89 50.02
C GLY A 292 7.36 -7.61 49.52
N LYS A 293 8.53 -7.71 48.85
CA LYS A 293 9.19 -6.51 48.29
C LYS A 293 8.41 -5.91 47.12
N GLN A 294 7.76 -6.73 46.30
CA GLN A 294 6.89 -6.27 45.22
C GLN A 294 5.61 -5.63 45.74
N ILE A 295 5.03 -6.18 46.83
CA ILE A 295 3.83 -5.60 47.47
C ILE A 295 4.09 -4.20 48.05
N ASN A 296 5.26 -3.95 48.64
CA ASN A 296 5.59 -2.59 49.12
C ASN A 296 5.86 -1.62 47.96
N ALA A 297 6.48 -2.06 46.86
CA ALA A 297 6.68 -1.22 45.67
C ALA A 297 5.37 -0.86 44.96
N ALA A 298 4.33 -1.70 45.05
CA ALA A 298 3.01 -1.38 44.50
C ALA A 298 2.27 -0.30 45.31
N LYS A 299 2.53 -0.19 46.62
CA LYS A 299 1.82 0.75 47.52
C LYS A 299 2.25 2.22 47.37
N SER A 300 3.37 2.51 46.70
CA SER A 300 3.79 3.89 46.42
C SER A 300 3.09 4.54 45.23
N PHE A 301 2.18 3.83 44.54
CA PHE A 301 1.46 4.31 43.35
C PHE A 301 -0.04 4.50 43.59
N ILE A 302 -0.44 4.87 44.81
CA ILE A 302 -1.81 5.36 45.09
C ILE A 302 -1.84 6.86 44.75
N PRO A 303 -2.59 7.30 43.72
CA PRO A 303 -2.69 8.72 43.41
C PRO A 303 -3.47 9.46 44.50
N VAL A 304 -3.05 10.69 44.81
CA VAL A 304 -3.75 11.58 45.74
C VAL A 304 -5.15 11.90 45.17
N PRO A 305 -6.23 11.80 45.96
CA PRO A 305 -7.57 12.17 45.51
C PRO A 305 -7.62 13.63 45.03
N GLN A 306 -7.96 13.83 43.76
CA GLN A 306 -8.22 15.15 43.19
C GLN A 306 -9.50 15.74 43.82
N PRO A 307 -9.53 17.03 44.18
CA PRO A 307 -10.74 17.68 44.68
C PRO A 307 -11.82 17.71 43.58
N ILE A 308 -13.03 17.28 43.92
CA ILE A 308 -14.17 17.23 42.99
C ILE A 308 -14.67 18.66 42.74
N PHE A 309 -14.29 19.24 41.60
CA PHE A 309 -14.90 20.47 41.11
C PHE A 309 -16.28 20.18 40.50
N THR A 310 -17.34 20.61 41.19
CA THR A 310 -18.70 20.58 40.66
C THR A 310 -18.97 21.81 39.79
N PRO A 311 -19.12 21.70 38.46
CA PRO A 311 -19.53 22.82 37.63
C PRO A 311 -21.00 23.19 37.92
N LYS A 312 -21.25 24.38 38.44
CA LYS A 312 -22.60 24.97 38.43
C LYS A 312 -22.96 25.26 36.97
N GLY A 313 -24.03 24.63 36.48
CA GLY A 313 -24.52 24.87 35.13
C GLY A 313 -25.17 26.24 34.95
N THR A 314 -25.40 26.62 33.70
CA THR A 314 -26.36 27.66 33.31
C THR A 314 -27.02 27.21 32.02
N ALA A 315 -28.33 27.04 32.03
CA ALA A 315 -29.09 26.63 30.85
C ALA A 315 -29.51 27.86 30.05
N ILE A 316 -29.31 27.84 28.73
CA ILE A 316 -29.89 28.82 27.81
C ILE A 316 -30.51 28.08 26.63
N ASN A 317 -31.84 28.00 26.66
CA ASN A 317 -32.72 27.93 25.50
C ASN A 317 -33.61 29.19 25.61
N PRO A 318 -33.98 29.84 24.50
CA PRO A 318 -35.28 29.47 23.93
C PRO A 318 -35.42 29.58 22.39
N SER A 319 -36.31 28.73 21.86
CA SER A 319 -37.22 28.90 20.72
C SER A 319 -36.87 29.85 19.54
N GLY A 320 -36.86 29.28 18.33
CA GLY A 320 -37.04 30.03 17.07
C GLY A 320 -37.91 29.25 16.08
N SER A 321 -39.17 29.65 15.92
CA SER A 321 -40.12 29.24 14.87
C SER A 321 -40.16 30.34 13.78
N ALA A 322 -40.59 30.18 12.52
CA ALA A 322 -41.11 29.07 11.70
C ALA A 322 -40.72 29.36 10.20
N SER A 323 -41.32 28.92 9.09
CA SER A 323 -42.44 28.01 8.72
C SER A 323 -42.39 27.75 7.19
N SER A 324 -42.99 26.65 6.70
CA SER A 324 -43.34 26.38 5.28
C SER A 324 -42.15 26.29 4.28
N THR A 325 -42.25 25.71 3.08
CA THR A 325 -43.41 25.33 2.23
C THR A 325 -43.21 23.94 1.58
N ALA A 326 -44.28 23.33 1.04
CA ALA A 326 -44.28 21.98 0.46
C ALA A 326 -44.32 21.96 -1.10
N SER A 327 -44.42 20.76 -1.67
CA SER A 327 -44.69 20.43 -3.10
C SER A 327 -43.47 20.48 -4.05
N SER A 328 -43.36 19.69 -5.13
CA SER A 328 -44.28 18.66 -5.69
C SER A 328 -43.55 17.50 -6.40
N SER A 329 -44.32 16.44 -6.67
CA SER A 329 -43.99 15.18 -7.37
C SER A 329 -43.55 15.29 -8.83
N SER A 330 -42.65 14.38 -9.25
CA SER A 330 -42.63 13.73 -10.58
C SER A 330 -41.98 12.34 -10.42
N SER A 331 -42.73 11.25 -10.33
CA SER A 331 -43.40 10.50 -11.41
C SER A 331 -42.47 9.51 -12.12
N HIS A 332 -42.62 8.24 -11.73
CA HIS A 332 -42.21 7.03 -12.44
C HIS A 332 -42.18 7.15 -13.97
N THR A 333 -41.11 6.63 -14.58
CA THR A 333 -41.21 5.88 -15.83
C THR A 333 -40.32 4.65 -15.70
N LEU A 334 -40.93 3.47 -15.73
CA LEU A 334 -40.22 2.25 -16.11
C LEU A 334 -40.28 2.19 -17.64
N ASP A 335 -39.17 1.89 -18.27
CA ASP A 335 -39.18 1.29 -19.60
C ASP A 335 -38.33 0.02 -19.53
N ASP A 336 -38.79 -1.02 -20.22
CA ASP A 336 -38.31 -2.38 -20.10
C ASP A 336 -37.88 -2.84 -21.49
N SER A 337 -36.58 -3.07 -21.67
CA SER A 337 -35.99 -3.45 -22.94
C SER A 337 -34.87 -4.43 -22.70
N GLN A 338 -35.30 -5.69 -22.60
CA GLN A 338 -34.43 -6.86 -22.66
C GLN A 338 -33.56 -6.79 -23.91
N GLN A 339 -32.26 -7.09 -23.78
CA GLN A 339 -31.55 -7.76 -24.86
C GLN A 339 -30.64 -8.85 -24.30
N GLU A 340 -30.84 -10.05 -24.81
CA GLU A 340 -30.13 -11.26 -24.40
C GLU A 340 -28.69 -11.24 -24.93
N GLY A 341 -27.79 -11.89 -24.19
CA GLY A 341 -26.35 -11.81 -24.44
C GLY A 341 -25.60 -12.91 -23.69
N ASP A 342 -26.06 -14.15 -23.82
CA ASP A 342 -25.28 -15.32 -23.43
C ASP A 342 -24.00 -15.38 -24.29
N GLU A 343 -22.83 -15.37 -23.66
CA GLU A 343 -21.83 -16.40 -23.95
C GLU A 343 -20.86 -16.61 -22.78
N ASN A 344 -20.32 -17.83 -22.70
CA ASN A 344 -19.74 -18.42 -21.50
C ASN A 344 -18.23 -18.19 -21.41
N ASP A 345 -17.70 -18.13 -20.18
CA ASP A 345 -16.32 -18.55 -19.85
C ASP A 345 -16.22 -18.95 -18.35
N ASP A 346 -17.08 -19.88 -17.89
CA ASP A 346 -17.02 -20.48 -16.54
C ASP A 346 -15.95 -21.59 -16.47
N GLU A 347 -14.66 -21.21 -16.48
CA GLU A 347 -13.57 -22.17 -16.29
C GLU A 347 -13.55 -22.76 -14.88
N GLY A 348 -14.14 -23.96 -14.76
CA GLY A 348 -13.46 -25.04 -14.04
C GLY A 348 -13.87 -25.30 -12.60
N ARG A 349 -15.14 -25.07 -12.22
CA ARG A 349 -15.67 -25.49 -10.90
C ARG A 349 -15.85 -27.02 -10.79
N GLN A 350 -14.75 -27.77 -10.77
CA GLN A 350 -14.74 -29.23 -10.69
C GLN A 350 -15.52 -29.75 -9.48
N GLN A 351 -16.55 -30.56 -9.74
CA GLN A 351 -17.34 -31.22 -8.70
C GLN A 351 -16.61 -32.47 -8.20
N SER A 352 -16.28 -32.53 -6.90
CA SER A 352 -15.70 -33.74 -6.29
C SER A 352 -16.71 -34.91 -6.33
N PRO A 353 -16.30 -36.13 -6.72
CA PRO A 353 -17.21 -37.27 -6.80
C PRO A 353 -17.74 -37.68 -5.42
N LYS A 354 -19.06 -37.86 -5.32
CA LYS A 354 -19.70 -38.38 -4.10
C LYS A 354 -19.21 -39.80 -3.81
N ARG A 355 -18.58 -40.02 -2.65
CA ARG A 355 -18.31 -41.37 -2.15
C ARG A 355 -19.64 -42.09 -1.85
N PRO A 356 -19.80 -43.38 -2.22
CA PRO A 356 -20.94 -44.16 -1.77
C PRO A 356 -20.87 -44.36 -0.24
N ARG A 357 -22.04 -44.42 0.41
CA ARG A 357 -22.14 -44.97 1.76
C ARG A 357 -22.10 -46.49 1.67
N LEU A 358 -21.21 -47.11 2.42
CA LEU A 358 -21.36 -48.51 2.84
C LEU A 358 -22.43 -48.58 3.94
N VAL A 359 -23.11 -49.73 4.00
CA VAL A 359 -24.00 -50.18 5.06
C VAL A 359 -23.41 -51.47 5.60
#